data_AF-A0A965MBY5-F1
#
_entry.id   AF-A0A965MBY5-F1
#
_cell.length_a   1.000
_cell.length_b   1.000
_cell.length_c   1.000
_cell.angle_alpha   90.00
_cell.angle_beta   90.00
_cell.angle_gamma   90.00
#
_symmetry.space_group_name_H-M   'P 1'
#
loop_
_entity.id
_entity.type
_entity.pdbx_description
1 polymer ?
#
loop_
_entity_poly.entity_id
_entity_poly.type
_entity_poly.pdbx_seq_one_letter_code
_entity_poly.pdbx_strand_id
1 'polypeptide(L)'
;AEGCKIAHNDTGDSYANWRYVDEVEFATLEDNQPLIEEAVAVAEKSDLVILALGENILLGREAWGENHIGDRTTFDLTESQQALARAVLATGKPVVLFLNNGRPVALHDVGDGVPAILTAHYAGQETGTAAAGILFGKTNPSGKLTVSWPRSVGHIPSHYSQHGSARVFDYADSSRSAAYPFGHGLSYTTFAYGKPELSGSSLKAGESVEVKFDVTNAGERAGTEIAQLYVSGEEFSIARPALELKGFARIFLKPAETKKVTITLEANDLHFHDKSLNRVLPKGKYLIRVGGSSTKLSDPVSIRTQPGTPMNFSGAPSASGAAPRKDAMPLAEPKPLRKGKHPNVLFVAIDDLRPELGTYGTKCITPNIDKLAETGIRFDRAYCQQAVCGASRLSLMGGLYPTLTREQSFHVSGWRERHPDLVTMNQHFG
;
A
#
# COMPACT_ATOMS: atom_id res chain seq x y z
N ALA A 1 -26.18 -17.89 11.55
CA ALA A 1 -26.13 -16.68 12.37
C ALA A 1 -25.51 -15.54 11.59
N GLU A 2 -26.19 -14.40 11.60
CA GLU A 2 -25.77 -13.14 10.97
C GLU A 2 -24.64 -12.45 11.75
N GLY A 3 -24.50 -12.76 13.05
CA GLY A 3 -23.45 -12.21 13.90
C GLY A 3 -23.89 -10.91 14.57
N CYS A 4 -23.41 -9.77 14.08
CA CYS A 4 -23.84 -8.46 14.55
C CYS A 4 -23.75 -7.42 13.42
N LYS A 5 -24.65 -6.44 13.44
CA LYS A 5 -24.64 -5.30 12.53
C LYS A 5 -23.69 -4.22 13.03
N ILE A 6 -23.06 -3.53 12.08
CA ILE A 6 -22.22 -2.35 12.33
C ILE A 6 -23.09 -1.09 12.44
N ALA A 7 -24.05 -0.93 11.52
CA ALA A 7 -24.92 0.24 11.41
C ALA A 7 -26.33 -0.17 10.97
N HIS A 8 -27.33 0.63 11.35
CA HIS A 8 -28.74 0.47 10.96
C HIS A 8 -28.99 0.88 9.52
N ASN A 9 -28.26 1.89 9.04
CA ASN A 9 -28.40 2.44 7.70
C ASN A 9 -27.39 1.86 6.68
N ASP A 10 -26.88 0.66 6.94
CA ASP A 10 -26.14 -0.11 5.93
C ASP A 10 -27.10 -0.57 4.83
N THR A 11 -26.89 -0.09 3.62
CA THR A 11 -27.72 -0.39 2.43
C THR A 11 -27.45 -1.79 1.86
N GLY A 12 -26.43 -2.50 2.34
CA GLY A 12 -25.95 -3.75 1.77
C GLY A 12 -25.17 -3.58 0.45
N ASP A 13 -25.03 -2.36 -0.06
CA ASP A 13 -24.27 -2.05 -1.26
C ASP A 13 -23.12 -1.08 -0.95
N SER A 14 -21.89 -1.46 -1.32
CA SER A 14 -20.70 -0.66 -0.98
C SER A 14 -20.70 0.70 -1.66
N TYR A 15 -21.20 0.79 -2.89
CA TYR A 15 -21.24 2.06 -3.61
C TYR A 15 -22.32 2.99 -3.05
N ALA A 16 -23.50 2.45 -2.74
CA ALA A 16 -24.58 3.22 -2.14
C ALA A 16 -24.21 3.73 -0.75
N ASN A 17 -23.59 2.89 0.08
CA ASN A 17 -23.05 3.30 1.37
C ASN A 17 -21.96 4.37 1.24
N TRP A 18 -21.07 4.27 0.26
CA TRP A 18 -20.08 5.33 0.02
C TRP A 18 -20.72 6.62 -0.49
N ARG A 19 -21.72 6.54 -1.37
CA ARG A 19 -22.24 7.70 -2.11
C ARG A 19 -23.39 8.43 -1.41
N TYR A 20 -24.23 7.72 -0.68
CA TYR A 20 -25.54 8.22 -0.22
C TYR A 20 -25.76 8.14 1.28
N VAL A 21 -24.93 7.41 2.03
CA VAL A 21 -25.00 7.39 3.49
C VAL A 21 -24.07 8.46 4.02
N ASP A 22 -24.60 9.61 4.41
CA ASP A 22 -23.80 10.74 4.89
C ASP A 22 -23.30 10.49 6.33
N GLU A 23 -24.21 10.16 7.25
CA GLU A 23 -23.91 9.84 8.64
C GLU A 23 -24.08 8.35 8.93
N VAL A 24 -23.24 7.78 9.80
CA VAL A 24 -23.32 6.36 10.18
C VAL A 24 -24.21 6.22 11.42
N GLU A 25 -25.33 5.51 11.27
CA GLU A 25 -26.22 5.18 12.39
C GLU A 25 -25.75 3.88 13.04
N PHE A 26 -24.80 3.96 13.97
CA PHE A 26 -24.22 2.78 14.62
C PHE A 26 -25.28 1.90 15.31
N ALA A 27 -25.20 0.60 15.08
CA ALA A 27 -26.01 -0.37 15.81
C ALA A 27 -25.43 -0.56 17.22
N THR A 28 -26.28 -0.48 18.24
CA THR A 28 -25.88 -0.63 19.64
C THR A 28 -25.67 -2.10 20.01
N LEU A 29 -25.13 -2.34 21.21
CA LEU A 29 -25.05 -3.69 21.75
C LEU A 29 -26.46 -4.28 21.99
N GLU A 30 -27.40 -3.46 22.46
CA GLU A 30 -28.79 -3.87 22.69
C GLU A 30 -29.47 -4.32 21.39
N ASP A 31 -29.29 -3.56 20.29
CA ASP A 31 -29.80 -3.92 18.97
C ASP A 31 -29.29 -5.29 18.50
N ASN A 32 -28.05 -5.62 18.86
CA ASN A 32 -27.36 -6.82 18.41
C ASN A 32 -27.50 -8.02 19.36
N GLN A 33 -28.02 -7.83 20.57
CA GLN A 33 -28.09 -8.88 21.58
C GLN A 33 -28.79 -10.16 21.07
N PRO A 34 -29.94 -10.10 20.35
CA PRO A 34 -30.58 -11.30 19.80
C PRO A 34 -29.72 -12.01 18.73
N LEU A 35 -28.97 -11.25 17.92
CA LEU A 35 -28.09 -11.81 16.88
C LEU A 35 -26.86 -12.49 17.49
N ILE A 36 -26.35 -11.93 18.60
CA ILE A 36 -25.26 -12.52 19.38
C ILE A 36 -25.72 -13.83 20.02
N GLU A 37 -26.91 -13.87 20.61
CA GLU A 37 -27.50 -15.09 21.18
C GLU A 37 -27.70 -16.19 20.12
N GLU A 38 -28.18 -15.82 18.92
CA GLU A 38 -28.27 -16.74 17.79
C GLU A 38 -26.88 -17.28 17.39
N ALA A 39 -25.87 -16.40 17.32
CA ALA A 39 -24.50 -16.80 16.99
C ALA A 39 -23.90 -17.77 18.01
N VAL A 40 -24.13 -17.55 19.31
CA VAL A 40 -23.72 -18.46 20.38
C VAL A 40 -24.41 -19.83 20.22
N ALA A 41 -25.74 -19.85 20.01
CA ALA A 41 -26.49 -21.09 19.85
C ALA A 41 -26.05 -21.90 18.60
N VAL A 42 -25.63 -21.22 17.54
CA VAL A 42 -25.04 -21.86 16.35
C VAL A 42 -23.64 -22.39 16.66
N ALA A 43 -22.80 -21.61 17.35
CA ALA A 43 -21.45 -21.99 17.73
C ALA A 43 -21.44 -23.25 18.61
N GLU A 44 -22.31 -23.33 19.62
CA GLU A 44 -22.42 -24.50 20.52
C GLU A 44 -22.68 -25.82 19.78
N LYS A 45 -23.42 -25.75 18.66
CA LYS A 45 -23.75 -26.89 17.79
C LYS A 45 -22.71 -27.17 16.72
N SER A 46 -21.65 -26.38 16.63
CA SER A 46 -20.61 -26.47 15.61
C SER A 46 -19.34 -27.11 16.17
N ASP A 47 -18.54 -27.73 15.30
CA ASP A 47 -17.22 -28.28 15.67
C ASP A 47 -16.13 -27.20 15.67
N LEU A 48 -16.28 -26.18 14.82
CA LEU A 48 -15.38 -25.04 14.65
C LEU A 48 -16.20 -23.83 14.23
N VAL A 49 -15.76 -22.64 14.66
CA VAL A 49 -16.37 -21.35 14.28
C VAL A 49 -15.39 -20.55 13.42
N ILE A 50 -15.83 -20.14 12.24
CA ILE A 50 -15.17 -19.06 11.49
C ILE A 50 -15.91 -17.77 11.85
N LEU A 51 -15.31 -16.98 12.71
CA LEU A 51 -15.89 -15.71 13.16
C LEU A 51 -15.43 -14.60 12.21
N ALA A 52 -16.35 -14.10 11.39
CA ALA A 52 -16.06 -13.01 10.45
C ALA A 52 -16.35 -11.65 11.10
N LEU A 53 -15.31 -10.83 11.31
CA LEU A 53 -15.42 -9.47 11.87
C LEU A 53 -14.64 -8.48 11.00
N GLY A 54 -14.74 -7.20 11.33
CA GLY A 54 -13.86 -6.16 10.82
C GLY A 54 -14.61 -4.87 10.53
N GLU A 55 -14.45 -4.40 9.30
CA GLU A 55 -14.95 -3.11 8.85
C GLU A 55 -15.69 -3.25 7.52
N ASN A 56 -16.55 -2.27 7.25
CA ASN A 56 -17.18 -2.04 5.95
C ASN A 56 -16.90 -0.60 5.52
N ILE A 57 -17.45 -0.20 4.37
CA ILE A 57 -17.25 1.13 3.81
C ILE A 57 -17.75 2.26 4.74
N LEU A 58 -18.70 1.99 5.64
CA LEU A 58 -19.17 2.98 6.62
C LEU A 58 -18.11 3.26 7.69
N LEU A 59 -17.22 2.31 7.98
CA LEU A 59 -16.13 2.46 8.96
C LEU A 59 -14.77 2.80 8.32
N GLY A 60 -14.66 2.68 7.00
CA GLY A 60 -13.40 2.87 6.27
C GLY A 60 -13.62 3.49 4.90
N ARG A 61 -13.91 4.80 4.88
CA ARG A 61 -14.03 5.63 3.67
C ARG A 61 -13.31 6.95 3.83
N GLU A 62 -12.99 7.61 2.73
CA GLU A 62 -12.48 8.98 2.73
C GLU A 62 -13.65 9.98 2.91
N ALA A 63 -13.42 11.00 3.73
CA ALA A 63 -14.36 12.11 3.86
C ALA A 63 -14.29 13.01 2.62
N TRP A 64 -15.43 13.40 2.05
CA TRP A 64 -15.48 14.33 0.90
C TRP A 64 -16.41 15.53 1.11
N GLY A 65 -17.10 15.61 2.25
CA GLY A 65 -17.97 16.72 2.61
C GLY A 65 -18.12 16.86 4.12
N GLU A 66 -18.66 17.99 4.58
CA GLU A 66 -18.87 18.25 6.02
C GLU A 66 -19.81 17.23 6.67
N ASN A 67 -20.83 16.79 5.93
CA ASN A 67 -21.77 15.77 6.35
C ASN A 67 -21.37 14.35 5.91
N HIS A 68 -20.26 14.20 5.19
CA HIS A 68 -19.78 12.91 4.69
C HIS A 68 -18.38 12.64 5.23
N ILE A 69 -18.35 12.09 6.44
CA ILE A 69 -17.14 11.81 7.23
C ILE A 69 -16.72 10.34 7.09
N GLY A 70 -15.45 10.06 7.34
CA GLY A 70 -14.89 8.71 7.19
C GLY A 70 -13.72 8.34 8.11
N ASP A 71 -13.09 9.32 8.77
CA ASP A 71 -12.03 9.06 9.74
C ASP A 71 -12.57 8.49 11.05
N ARG A 72 -11.84 7.54 11.64
CA ARG A 72 -12.16 6.96 12.95
C ARG A 72 -11.13 7.39 13.99
N THR A 73 -11.60 7.69 15.19
CA THR A 73 -10.77 8.07 16.35
C THR A 73 -10.23 6.88 17.13
N THR A 74 -10.55 5.65 16.72
CA THR A 74 -10.06 4.40 17.33
C THR A 74 -9.76 3.34 16.27
N PHE A 75 -8.85 2.43 16.60
CA PHE A 75 -8.62 1.21 15.82
C PHE A 75 -9.52 0.04 16.22
N ASP A 76 -10.34 0.20 17.25
CA ASP A 76 -11.09 -0.91 17.81
C ASP A 76 -12.23 -1.37 16.89
N LEU A 77 -12.54 -2.67 16.98
CA LEU A 77 -13.83 -3.20 16.57
C LEU A 77 -14.95 -2.49 17.32
N THR A 78 -16.14 -2.41 16.73
CA THR A 78 -17.34 -1.87 17.42
C THR A 78 -17.64 -2.69 18.69
N GLU A 79 -18.32 -2.07 19.66
CA GLU A 79 -18.68 -2.72 20.92
C GLU A 79 -19.39 -4.06 20.69
N SER A 80 -20.37 -4.09 19.78
CA SER A 80 -21.12 -5.30 19.41
C SER A 80 -20.23 -6.41 18.84
N GLN A 81 -19.24 -6.06 18.01
CA GLN A 81 -18.29 -7.04 17.45
C GLN A 81 -17.39 -7.63 18.54
N GLN A 82 -16.95 -6.82 19.51
CA GLN A 82 -16.17 -7.32 20.64
C GLN A 82 -17.01 -8.21 21.56
N ALA A 83 -18.26 -7.83 21.84
CA ALA A 83 -19.19 -8.62 22.64
C ALA A 83 -19.51 -9.96 21.97
N LEU A 84 -19.80 -9.94 20.66
CA LEU A 84 -19.98 -11.16 19.85
C LEU A 84 -18.76 -12.07 19.95
N ALA A 85 -17.55 -11.52 19.75
CA ALA A 85 -16.32 -12.31 19.81
C ALA A 85 -16.11 -12.97 21.17
N ARG A 86 -16.28 -12.22 22.26
CA ARG A 86 -16.17 -12.75 23.63
C ARG A 86 -17.22 -13.83 23.90
N ALA A 87 -18.47 -13.62 23.49
CA ALA A 87 -19.55 -14.59 23.68
C ALA A 87 -19.29 -15.89 22.92
N VAL A 88 -18.83 -15.80 21.67
CA VAL A 88 -18.46 -16.97 20.85
C VAL A 88 -17.26 -17.70 21.45
N LEU A 89 -16.21 -16.98 21.87
CA LEU A 89 -15.04 -17.58 22.54
C LEU A 89 -15.42 -18.29 23.85
N ALA A 90 -16.36 -17.74 24.61
CA ALA A 90 -16.83 -18.33 25.86
C ALA A 90 -17.51 -19.70 25.70
N THR A 91 -17.94 -20.06 24.49
CA THR A 91 -18.47 -21.41 24.19
C THR A 91 -17.41 -22.52 24.29
N GLY A 92 -16.12 -22.16 24.32
CA GLY A 92 -15.00 -23.10 24.33
C GLY A 92 -14.75 -23.82 23.00
N LYS A 93 -15.46 -23.44 21.94
CA LYS A 93 -15.25 -23.98 20.60
C LYS A 93 -13.98 -23.42 19.97
N PRO A 94 -13.26 -24.18 19.12
CA PRO A 94 -12.19 -23.63 18.30
C PRO A 94 -12.71 -22.50 17.41
N VAL A 95 -12.10 -21.31 17.51
CA VAL A 95 -12.47 -20.13 16.72
C VAL A 95 -11.32 -19.75 15.78
N VAL A 96 -11.62 -19.50 14.51
CA VAL A 96 -10.74 -18.81 13.58
C VAL A 96 -11.34 -17.45 13.27
N LEU A 97 -10.61 -16.38 13.55
CA LEU A 97 -11.03 -15.02 13.21
C LEU A 97 -10.71 -14.73 11.75
N PHE A 98 -11.74 -14.52 10.93
CA PHE A 98 -11.60 -13.93 9.61
C PHE A 98 -11.85 -12.43 9.71
N LEU A 99 -10.82 -11.64 9.48
CA LEU A 99 -10.87 -10.19 9.67
C LEU A 99 -10.85 -9.49 8.30
N ASN A 100 -11.97 -8.88 7.91
CA ASN A 100 -12.07 -8.11 6.68
C ASN A 100 -12.01 -6.62 7.00
N ASN A 101 -10.94 -5.93 6.62
CA ASN A 101 -10.65 -4.59 7.13
C ASN A 101 -9.97 -3.69 6.08
N GLY A 102 -10.11 -2.37 6.17
CA GLY A 102 -9.41 -1.43 5.28
C GLY A 102 -8.08 -0.93 5.84
N ARG A 103 -7.92 -0.99 7.16
CA ARG A 103 -6.81 -0.42 7.93
C ARG A 103 -6.47 -1.30 9.13
N PRO A 104 -5.40 -1.03 9.90
CA PRO A 104 -5.16 -1.76 11.14
C PRO A 104 -6.38 -1.75 12.08
N VAL A 105 -6.64 -2.90 12.70
CA VAL A 105 -7.67 -3.08 13.72
C VAL A 105 -7.01 -3.54 15.01
N ALA A 106 -7.30 -2.86 16.11
CA ALA A 106 -6.85 -3.26 17.43
C ALA A 106 -7.81 -4.34 17.97
N LEU A 107 -7.26 -5.53 18.22
CA LEU A 107 -8.03 -6.71 18.64
C LEU A 107 -8.00 -6.95 20.15
N HIS A 108 -7.07 -6.34 20.89
CA HIS A 108 -6.95 -6.47 22.35
C HIS A 108 -7.06 -7.95 22.82
N ASP A 109 -7.87 -8.19 23.86
CA ASP A 109 -8.16 -9.49 24.45
C ASP A 109 -8.75 -10.49 23.45
N VAL A 110 -9.55 -10.03 22.48
CA VAL A 110 -10.09 -10.88 21.41
C VAL A 110 -8.97 -11.49 20.58
N GLY A 111 -7.93 -10.70 20.28
CA GLY A 111 -6.77 -11.15 19.50
C GLY A 111 -5.96 -12.21 20.23
N ASP A 112 -5.83 -12.10 21.54
CA ASP A 112 -5.11 -13.08 22.38
C ASP A 112 -5.94 -14.37 22.60
N GLY A 113 -7.27 -14.27 22.58
CA GLY A 113 -8.18 -15.39 22.77
C GLY A 113 -8.39 -16.28 21.53
N VAL A 114 -8.10 -15.78 20.32
CA VAL A 114 -8.29 -16.54 19.07
C VAL A 114 -6.99 -17.25 18.65
N PRO A 115 -7.00 -18.57 18.40
CA PRO A 115 -5.80 -19.32 18.02
C PRO A 115 -5.30 -19.00 16.60
N ALA A 116 -6.16 -18.45 15.73
CA ALA A 116 -5.80 -18.11 14.36
C ALA A 116 -6.56 -16.88 13.86
N ILE A 117 -5.83 -15.99 13.17
CA ILE A 117 -6.36 -14.77 12.56
C ILE A 117 -5.97 -14.77 11.08
N LEU A 118 -6.96 -14.73 10.20
CA LEU A 118 -6.78 -14.49 8.77
C LEU A 118 -7.32 -13.10 8.45
N THR A 119 -6.43 -12.15 8.14
CA THR A 119 -6.83 -10.80 7.69
C THR A 119 -6.87 -10.71 6.17
N ALA A 120 -7.94 -10.10 5.65
CA ALA A 120 -8.09 -9.68 4.26
C ALA A 120 -8.27 -8.16 4.22
N HIS A 121 -7.32 -7.47 3.58
CA HIS A 121 -7.46 -6.04 3.35
C HIS A 121 -8.30 -5.82 2.10
N TYR A 122 -9.60 -5.56 2.25
CA TYR A 122 -10.62 -5.47 1.18
C TYR A 122 -10.20 -6.14 -0.15
N ALA A 123 -10.24 -7.48 -0.19
CA ALA A 123 -9.54 -8.29 -1.19
C ALA A 123 -10.28 -8.48 -2.53
N GLY A 124 -11.26 -7.61 -2.84
CA GLY A 124 -12.03 -7.63 -4.09
C GLY A 124 -13.15 -8.68 -4.12
N GLN A 125 -13.74 -8.89 -5.31
CA GLN A 125 -14.95 -9.71 -5.49
C GLN A 125 -14.75 -11.20 -5.12
N GLU A 126 -13.53 -11.72 -5.26
CA GLU A 126 -13.17 -13.12 -4.93
C GLU A 126 -12.71 -13.30 -3.47
N THR A 127 -12.94 -12.32 -2.59
CA THR A 127 -12.49 -12.37 -1.18
C THR A 127 -12.93 -13.66 -0.49
N GLY A 128 -14.21 -14.03 -0.62
CA GLY A 128 -14.75 -15.24 0.00
C GLY A 128 -14.10 -16.53 -0.52
N THR A 129 -13.93 -16.64 -1.85
CA THR A 129 -13.26 -17.78 -2.50
C THR A 129 -11.83 -17.92 -2.04
N ALA A 130 -11.07 -16.82 -2.00
CA ALA A 130 -9.67 -16.82 -1.58
C ALA A 130 -9.53 -17.16 -0.08
N ALA A 131 -10.37 -16.56 0.77
CA ALA A 131 -10.39 -16.83 2.21
C ALA A 131 -10.71 -18.30 2.50
N ALA A 132 -11.75 -18.85 1.88
CA ALA A 132 -12.10 -20.27 2.01
C ALA A 132 -10.96 -21.18 1.52
N GLY A 133 -10.33 -20.86 0.38
CA GLY A 133 -9.18 -21.60 -0.11
C GLY A 133 -8.02 -21.66 0.89
N ILE A 134 -7.78 -20.57 1.64
CA ILE A 134 -6.77 -20.53 2.70
C ILE A 134 -7.23 -21.31 3.94
N LEU A 135 -8.44 -21.04 4.45
CA LEU A 135 -8.96 -21.64 5.69
C LEU A 135 -9.03 -23.17 5.60
N PHE A 136 -9.41 -23.70 4.43
CA PHE A 136 -9.47 -25.14 4.18
C PHE A 136 -8.15 -25.74 3.67
N GLY A 137 -7.05 -24.97 3.64
CA GLY A 137 -5.72 -25.46 3.31
C GLY A 137 -5.47 -25.76 1.84
N LYS A 138 -6.40 -25.43 0.93
CA LYS A 138 -6.21 -25.53 -0.53
C LYS A 138 -5.09 -24.61 -1.03
N THR A 139 -4.95 -23.45 -0.39
CA THR A 139 -3.91 -22.46 -0.67
C THR A 139 -3.15 -22.15 0.61
N ASN A 140 -1.82 -22.26 0.57
CA ASN A 140 -0.97 -21.82 1.69
C ASN A 140 -0.88 -20.28 1.70
N PRO A 141 -1.21 -19.59 2.82
CA PRO A 141 -1.12 -18.14 2.88
C PRO A 141 0.34 -17.67 2.72
N SER A 142 0.51 -16.57 1.99
CA SER A 142 1.82 -15.97 1.74
C SER A 142 1.81 -14.44 1.77
N GLY A 143 0.77 -13.84 2.35
CA GLY A 143 0.66 -12.40 2.51
C GLY A 143 1.59 -11.89 3.61
N LYS A 144 2.11 -10.67 3.46
CA LYS A 144 2.85 -9.95 4.50
C LYS A 144 2.23 -8.56 4.67
N LEU A 145 2.16 -8.07 5.90
CA LEU A 145 1.61 -6.75 6.22
C LEU A 145 2.42 -5.63 5.56
N THR A 146 1.74 -4.70 4.90
CA THR A 146 2.32 -3.51 4.27
C THR A 146 2.38 -2.31 5.21
N VAL A 147 1.76 -2.42 6.40
CA VAL A 147 1.78 -1.42 7.46
C VAL A 147 1.86 -2.14 8.81
N SER A 148 2.60 -1.57 9.76
CA SER A 148 2.60 -2.08 11.14
C SER A 148 1.23 -1.82 11.78
N TRP A 149 0.70 -2.82 12.49
CA TRP A 149 -0.52 -2.67 13.27
C TRP A 149 -0.19 -2.22 14.70
N PRO A 150 -0.57 -0.99 15.08
CA PRO A 150 -0.42 -0.51 16.45
C PRO A 150 -1.31 -1.28 17.42
N ARG A 151 -0.96 -1.25 18.71
CA ARG A 151 -1.79 -1.84 19.79
C ARG A 151 -3.04 -1.02 20.09
N SER A 152 -2.98 0.30 19.92
CA SER A 152 -4.10 1.22 20.09
C SER A 152 -3.84 2.52 19.32
N VAL A 153 -4.83 3.41 19.25
CA VAL A 153 -4.66 4.74 18.65
C VAL A 153 -3.55 5.55 19.32
N GLY A 154 -3.30 5.35 20.63
CA GLY A 154 -2.21 6.01 21.36
C GLY A 154 -0.80 5.58 20.95
N HIS A 155 -0.65 4.50 20.18
CA HIS A 155 0.64 4.01 19.69
C HIS A 155 1.03 4.62 18.33
N ILE A 156 0.20 5.48 17.73
CA ILE A 156 0.58 6.16 16.49
C ILE A 156 1.55 7.32 16.78
N PRO A 157 2.56 7.56 15.92
CA PRO A 157 2.89 6.78 14.72
C PRO A 157 3.55 5.42 15.04
N SER A 158 3.17 4.37 14.29
CA SER A 158 3.66 2.99 14.50
C SER A 158 4.47 2.42 13.32
N HIS A 159 4.86 3.22 12.33
CA HIS A 159 5.62 2.73 11.18
C HIS A 159 7.00 2.14 11.58
N TYR A 160 7.47 1.12 10.85
CA TYR A 160 8.69 0.37 11.18
C TYR A 160 10.00 1.13 10.90
N SER A 161 9.93 2.28 10.22
CA SER A 161 11.08 3.10 9.84
C SER A 161 11.27 4.32 10.75
N GLN A 162 10.72 4.28 11.97
CA GLN A 162 10.93 5.34 12.96
C GLN A 162 12.40 5.48 13.35
N HIS A 163 12.78 6.69 13.77
CA HIS A 163 14.12 6.97 14.29
C HIS A 163 14.41 6.15 15.55
N GLY A 164 15.68 5.82 15.77
CA GLY A 164 16.12 5.04 16.94
C GLY A 164 15.73 5.69 18.27
N SER A 165 15.77 7.03 18.35
CA SER A 165 15.36 7.80 19.54
C SER A 165 13.90 7.58 19.92
N ALA A 166 13.03 7.32 18.95
CA ALA A 166 11.64 7.02 19.23
C ALA A 166 11.48 5.67 19.94
N ARG A 167 12.45 4.75 19.81
CA ARG A 167 12.34 3.34 20.23
C ARG A 167 12.99 3.01 21.57
N VAL A 168 13.47 4.03 22.28
CA VAL A 168 14.28 3.83 23.50
C VAL A 168 13.42 3.42 24.69
N PHE A 169 12.20 3.95 24.79
CA PHE A 169 11.35 3.77 25.96
C PHE A 169 9.99 3.18 25.57
N ASP A 170 9.50 2.29 26.42
CA ASP A 170 8.12 1.83 26.41
C ASP A 170 7.18 2.89 27.02
N TYR A 171 5.88 2.68 26.86
CA TYR A 171 4.86 3.45 27.57
C TYR A 171 4.74 2.92 29.02
N ALA A 172 4.16 3.72 29.92
CA ALA A 172 4.04 3.35 31.33
C ALA A 172 3.22 2.07 31.56
N ASP A 173 2.32 1.75 30.64
CA ASP A 173 1.29 0.71 30.72
C ASP A 173 1.27 -0.23 29.50
N SER A 174 2.16 -0.04 28.52
CA SER A 174 2.19 -0.83 27.29
C SER A 174 3.58 -0.83 26.64
N SER A 175 3.92 -1.95 26.00
CA SER A 175 5.11 -1.98 25.13
C SER A 175 4.88 -1.09 23.91
N ARG A 176 5.93 -0.37 23.49
CA ARG A 176 5.91 0.41 22.26
C ARG A 176 5.78 -0.45 21.00
N SER A 177 6.11 -1.74 21.06
CA SER A 177 6.12 -2.61 19.89
C SER A 177 4.75 -2.67 19.20
N ALA A 178 4.74 -2.64 17.86
CA ALA A 178 3.54 -2.97 17.09
C ALA A 178 3.01 -4.37 17.47
N ALA A 179 1.69 -4.54 17.50
CA ALA A 179 1.06 -5.85 17.71
C ALA A 179 1.46 -6.80 16.57
N TYR A 180 1.38 -6.30 15.33
CA TYR A 180 1.89 -6.98 14.14
C TYR A 180 2.81 -6.04 13.37
N PRO A 181 4.13 -6.30 13.31
CA PRO A 181 5.07 -5.40 12.68
C PRO A 181 4.98 -5.43 11.15
N PHE A 182 5.48 -4.38 10.49
CA PHE A 182 5.61 -4.35 9.03
C PHE A 182 6.32 -5.61 8.51
N GLY A 183 5.82 -6.14 7.40
CA GLY A 183 6.32 -7.36 6.78
C GLY A 183 5.95 -8.63 7.53
N HIS A 184 5.17 -8.57 8.62
CA HIS A 184 4.70 -9.77 9.32
C HIS A 184 3.66 -10.53 8.49
N GLY A 185 3.74 -11.86 8.50
CA GLY A 185 2.73 -12.73 7.90
C GLY A 185 3.20 -14.18 7.95
N LEU A 186 2.26 -15.08 8.24
CA LEU A 186 2.51 -16.49 8.47
C LEU A 186 2.25 -17.31 7.21
N SER A 187 2.72 -18.56 7.26
CA SER A 187 2.48 -19.60 6.28
C SER A 187 2.12 -20.89 7.03
N TYR A 188 1.52 -21.87 6.35
CA TYR A 188 1.36 -23.23 6.89
C TYR A 188 2.67 -24.04 6.90
N THR A 189 3.80 -23.38 6.67
CA THR A 189 5.14 -23.91 6.85
C THR A 189 6.03 -22.84 7.49
N THR A 190 7.26 -23.19 7.86
CA THR A 190 8.24 -22.29 8.46
C THR A 190 9.45 -22.12 7.55
N PHE A 191 10.05 -20.94 7.57
CA PHE A 191 11.24 -20.63 6.76
C PHE A 191 12.42 -20.23 7.64
N ALA A 192 13.60 -20.77 7.33
CA ALA A 192 14.86 -20.43 7.95
C ALA A 192 15.73 -19.63 6.98
N TYR A 193 16.46 -18.64 7.50
CA TYR A 193 17.32 -17.73 6.72
C TYR A 193 18.79 -17.98 7.05
N GLY A 194 19.61 -18.12 6.02
CA GLY A 194 21.06 -18.11 6.13
C GLY A 194 21.60 -16.69 6.36
N LYS A 195 22.86 -16.61 6.77
CA LYS A 195 23.58 -15.33 6.89
C LYS A 195 23.74 -14.69 5.51
N PRO A 196 23.50 -13.37 5.34
CA PRO A 196 23.71 -12.72 4.06
C PRO A 196 25.19 -12.56 3.74
N GLU A 197 25.53 -12.75 2.47
CA GLU A 197 26.85 -12.56 1.88
C GLU A 197 26.78 -11.41 0.87
N LEU A 198 27.81 -10.55 0.86
CA LEU A 198 27.87 -9.40 -0.03
C LEU A 198 28.93 -9.64 -1.10
N SER A 199 28.65 -9.28 -2.36
CA SER A 199 29.66 -9.32 -3.43
C SER A 199 30.80 -8.30 -3.26
N GLY A 200 30.64 -7.35 -2.33
CA GLY A 200 31.64 -6.35 -1.98
C GLY A 200 31.41 -5.78 -0.57
N SER A 201 32.47 -5.29 0.06
CA SER A 201 32.43 -4.69 1.40
C SER A 201 32.28 -3.16 1.40
N SER A 202 32.25 -2.54 0.22
CA SER A 202 32.07 -1.10 0.06
C SER A 202 31.26 -0.75 -1.18
N LEU A 203 30.64 0.43 -1.17
CA LEU A 203 29.78 0.91 -2.25
C LEU A 203 30.06 2.39 -2.57
N LYS A 204 30.40 2.72 -3.82
CA LYS A 204 30.54 4.10 -4.33
C LYS A 204 29.29 4.53 -5.11
N ALA A 205 29.19 5.83 -5.39
CA ALA A 205 28.14 6.36 -6.26
C ALA A 205 28.15 5.67 -7.64
N GLY A 206 26.98 5.25 -8.11
CA GLY A 206 26.81 4.55 -9.39
C GLY A 206 27.13 3.04 -9.35
N GLU A 207 27.62 2.51 -8.24
CA GLU A 207 27.87 1.08 -8.06
C GLU A 207 26.66 0.36 -7.45
N SER A 208 26.70 -0.97 -7.47
CA SER A 208 25.77 -1.87 -6.78
C SER A 208 26.52 -3.00 -6.08
N VAL A 209 25.87 -3.62 -5.09
CA VAL A 209 26.35 -4.83 -4.43
C VAL A 209 25.25 -5.89 -4.49
N GLU A 210 25.62 -7.14 -4.73
CA GLU A 210 24.69 -8.26 -4.63
C GLU A 210 24.66 -8.75 -3.19
N VAL A 211 23.46 -8.88 -2.63
CA VAL A 211 23.22 -9.50 -1.33
C VAL A 211 22.64 -10.87 -1.57
N LYS A 212 23.42 -11.91 -1.25
CA LYS A 212 23.06 -13.32 -1.44
C LYS A 212 22.79 -13.98 -0.10
N PHE A 213 21.73 -14.75 -0.01
CA PHE A 213 21.41 -15.50 1.21
C PHE A 213 20.53 -16.69 0.88
N ASP A 214 20.64 -17.74 1.69
CA ASP A 214 19.85 -18.95 1.51
C ASP A 214 18.53 -18.84 2.31
N VAL A 215 17.44 -19.30 1.71
CA VAL A 215 16.16 -19.47 2.39
C VAL A 215 15.74 -20.93 2.27
N THR A 216 15.49 -21.55 3.42
CA THR A 216 15.11 -22.97 3.51
C THR A 216 13.69 -23.09 4.02
N ASN A 217 12.87 -23.90 3.36
CA ASN A 217 11.59 -24.32 3.92
C ASN A 217 11.85 -25.42 4.97
N ALA A 218 11.72 -25.05 6.24
CA ALA A 218 12.02 -25.89 7.38
C ALA A 218 10.79 -26.65 7.91
N GLY A 219 9.63 -26.53 7.27
CA GLY A 219 8.43 -27.28 7.64
C GLY A 219 8.07 -28.37 6.65
N GLU A 220 6.93 -29.01 6.89
CA GLU A 220 6.49 -30.23 6.18
C GLU A 220 5.60 -29.93 4.96
N ARG A 221 5.26 -28.66 4.73
CA ARG A 221 4.38 -28.24 3.63
C ARG A 221 5.11 -27.33 2.66
N ALA A 222 4.79 -27.44 1.37
CA ALA A 222 5.25 -26.45 0.40
C ALA A 222 4.65 -25.08 0.73
N GLY A 223 5.41 -24.02 0.51
CA GLY A 223 4.98 -22.66 0.85
C GLY A 223 5.68 -21.60 0.01
N THR A 224 5.14 -20.38 0.09
CA THR A 224 5.73 -19.21 -0.55
C THR A 224 6.14 -18.20 0.53
N GLU A 225 7.39 -17.77 0.50
CA GLU A 225 7.95 -16.78 1.40
C GLU A 225 8.21 -15.46 0.64
N ILE A 226 8.10 -14.33 1.34
CA ILE A 226 8.55 -13.02 0.85
C ILE A 226 9.73 -12.61 1.72
N ALA A 227 10.93 -13.00 1.29
CA ALA A 227 12.17 -12.65 1.93
C ALA A 227 12.47 -11.17 1.75
N GLN A 228 12.77 -10.47 2.85
CA GLN A 228 12.90 -9.02 2.89
C GLN A 228 14.34 -8.63 3.26
N LEU A 229 14.90 -7.67 2.56
CA LEU A 229 16.22 -7.07 2.82
C LEU A 229 16.05 -5.70 3.45
N TYR A 230 16.63 -5.54 4.63
CA TYR A 230 16.60 -4.32 5.41
C TYR A 230 17.99 -3.74 5.61
N VAL A 231 18.05 -2.40 5.69
CA VAL A 231 19.26 -1.65 5.95
C VAL A 231 19.06 -0.72 7.14
N SER A 232 20.07 -0.64 8.01
CA SER A 232 20.14 0.36 9.08
C SER A 232 21.49 1.08 9.04
N GLY A 233 21.51 2.36 9.42
CA GLY A 233 22.74 3.14 9.51
C GLY A 233 23.30 3.27 10.93
N GLU A 234 24.62 3.19 11.12
CA GLU A 234 25.27 3.39 12.44
C GLU A 234 25.92 4.78 12.62
N GLU A 235 26.55 5.33 11.58
CA GLU A 235 27.41 6.52 11.70
C GLU A 235 26.99 7.60 10.69
N PHE A 236 26.07 8.49 11.09
CA PHE A 236 25.59 9.58 10.23
C PHE A 236 25.47 10.90 10.99
N SER A 237 25.68 12.01 10.28
CA SER A 237 25.57 13.38 10.81
C SER A 237 24.13 13.87 10.98
N ILE A 238 23.17 13.14 10.43
CA ILE A 238 21.72 13.42 10.50
C ILE A 238 21.04 12.13 10.95
N ALA A 239 20.02 12.26 11.80
CA ALA A 239 19.20 11.15 12.24
C ALA A 239 18.55 10.45 11.04
N ARG A 240 18.54 9.12 11.06
CA ARG A 240 17.96 8.28 10.01
C ARG A 240 16.92 7.32 10.60
N PRO A 241 16.02 6.78 9.76
CA PRO A 241 15.25 5.61 10.10
C PRO A 241 16.12 4.51 10.73
N ALA A 242 15.63 3.89 11.81
CA ALA A 242 16.35 2.78 12.44
C ALA A 242 16.43 1.54 11.55
N LEU A 243 15.51 1.42 10.59
CA LEU A 243 15.42 0.30 9.65
C LEU A 243 14.68 0.75 8.38
N GLU A 244 15.19 0.37 7.22
CA GLU A 244 14.58 0.67 5.91
C GLU A 244 14.55 -0.59 5.05
N LEU A 245 13.39 -0.96 4.49
CA LEU A 245 13.30 -2.01 3.47
C LEU A 245 13.96 -1.51 2.18
N LYS A 246 14.90 -2.26 1.61
CA LYS A 246 15.58 -1.91 0.34
C LYS A 246 15.35 -2.93 -0.78
N GLY A 247 14.81 -4.10 -0.47
CA GLY A 247 14.40 -5.06 -1.48
C GLY A 247 13.67 -6.25 -0.88
N PHE A 248 13.02 -7.03 -1.72
CA PHE A 248 12.38 -8.27 -1.33
C PHE A 248 12.28 -9.25 -2.50
N ALA A 249 12.13 -10.53 -2.20
CA ALA A 249 11.95 -11.58 -3.20
C ALA A 249 10.85 -12.54 -2.75
N ARG A 250 9.90 -12.82 -3.65
CA ARG A 250 8.86 -13.82 -3.43
C ARG A 250 9.29 -15.16 -4.01
N ILE A 251 9.42 -16.18 -3.17
CA ILE A 251 9.98 -17.48 -3.54
C ILE A 251 9.07 -18.63 -3.09
N PHE A 252 8.85 -19.58 -3.98
CA PHE A 252 8.19 -20.85 -3.67
C PHE A 252 9.23 -21.91 -3.30
N LEU A 253 8.96 -22.69 -2.25
CA LEU A 253 9.84 -23.74 -1.74
C LEU A 253 9.03 -24.99 -1.38
N LYS A 254 9.46 -26.16 -1.85
CA LYS A 254 9.02 -27.47 -1.37
C LYS A 254 9.56 -27.73 0.06
N PRO A 255 9.00 -28.67 0.82
CA PRO A 255 9.57 -29.08 2.12
C PRO A 255 11.06 -29.41 2.00
N ALA A 256 11.86 -28.97 2.96
CA ALA A 256 13.32 -29.11 3.02
C ALA A 256 14.11 -28.50 1.84
N GLU A 257 13.46 -27.82 0.89
CA GLU A 257 14.15 -27.13 -0.21
C GLU A 257 14.84 -25.86 0.30
N THR A 258 16.07 -25.65 -0.14
CA THR A 258 16.82 -24.40 0.05
C THR A 258 17.00 -23.70 -1.29
N LYS A 259 16.69 -22.41 -1.37
CA LYS A 259 17.03 -21.55 -2.51
C LYS A 259 17.94 -20.41 -2.10
N LYS A 260 18.94 -20.15 -2.92
CA LYS A 260 19.75 -18.94 -2.84
C LYS A 260 18.99 -17.78 -3.46
N VAL A 261 18.75 -16.75 -2.67
CA VAL A 261 18.12 -15.48 -3.07
C VAL A 261 19.23 -14.47 -3.31
N THR A 262 19.12 -13.70 -4.39
CA THR A 262 20.00 -12.56 -4.69
C THR A 262 19.15 -11.31 -4.80
N ILE A 263 19.48 -10.28 -4.01
CA ILE A 263 18.89 -8.94 -4.12
C ILE A 263 20.03 -7.96 -4.38
N THR A 264 19.91 -7.18 -5.45
CA THR A 264 20.85 -6.11 -5.78
C THR A 264 20.52 -4.88 -4.93
N LEU A 265 21.50 -4.37 -4.20
CA LEU A 265 21.44 -3.09 -3.49
C LEU A 265 22.27 -2.06 -4.27
N GLU A 266 21.59 -1.07 -4.84
CA GLU A 266 22.26 0.01 -5.56
C GLU A 266 22.72 1.10 -4.59
N ALA A 267 23.81 1.79 -4.92
CA ALA A 267 24.19 2.98 -4.18
C ALA A 267 23.06 4.02 -4.12
N ASN A 268 22.23 4.05 -5.17
CA ASN A 268 21.07 4.91 -5.29
C ASN A 268 20.04 4.69 -4.16
N ASP A 269 19.92 3.46 -3.65
CA ASP A 269 18.99 3.06 -2.58
C ASP A 269 19.41 3.59 -1.20
N LEU A 270 20.68 3.95 -1.04
CA LEU A 270 21.26 4.45 0.21
C LEU A 270 21.39 5.98 0.25
N HIS A 271 21.01 6.68 -0.81
CA HIS A 271 21.06 8.14 -0.85
C HIS A 271 20.15 8.76 0.21
N PHE A 272 20.55 9.93 0.67
CA PHE A 272 19.82 10.73 1.64
C PHE A 272 19.98 12.22 1.34
N HIS A 273 19.18 13.06 1.98
CA HIS A 273 19.32 14.51 1.89
C HIS A 273 20.20 15.00 3.04
N ASP A 274 21.23 15.79 2.74
CA ASP A 274 22.03 16.45 3.76
C ASP A 274 21.29 17.65 4.40
N LYS A 275 21.97 18.39 5.30
CA LYS A 275 21.38 19.55 5.99
C LYS A 275 21.01 20.70 5.04
N SER A 276 21.57 20.71 3.84
CA SER A 276 21.29 21.67 2.77
C SER A 276 20.30 21.12 1.75
N LEU A 277 19.67 19.97 2.04
CA LEU A 277 18.74 19.24 1.18
C LEU A 277 19.38 18.75 -0.14
N ASN A 278 20.70 18.65 -0.20
CA ASN A 278 21.36 18.03 -1.35
C ASN A 278 21.22 16.51 -1.24
N ARG A 279 20.85 15.88 -2.36
CA ARG A 279 20.85 14.42 -2.46
C ARG A 279 22.28 13.91 -2.53
N VAL A 280 22.72 13.19 -1.50
CA VAL A 280 24.09 12.68 -1.36
C VAL A 280 24.08 11.18 -1.08
N LEU A 281 25.18 10.49 -1.38
CA LEU A 281 25.49 9.18 -0.81
C LEU A 281 26.32 9.41 0.46
N PRO A 282 25.72 9.35 1.66
CA PRO A 282 26.46 9.71 2.86
C PRO A 282 27.52 8.65 3.14
N LYS A 283 28.76 9.08 3.42
CA LYS A 283 29.83 8.22 3.91
C LYS A 283 29.44 7.68 5.28
N GLY A 284 29.47 6.36 5.45
CA GLY A 284 29.18 5.73 6.74
C GLY A 284 29.16 4.22 6.68
N LYS A 285 28.95 3.61 7.86
CA LYS A 285 28.74 2.18 8.02
C LYS A 285 27.24 1.87 8.03
N TYR A 286 26.84 0.92 7.19
CA TYR A 286 25.49 0.38 7.11
C TYR A 286 25.51 -1.09 7.51
N LEU A 287 24.41 -1.54 8.10
CA LEU A 287 24.16 -2.93 8.42
C LEU A 287 23.06 -3.47 7.51
N ILE A 288 23.36 -4.57 6.83
CA ILE A 288 22.44 -5.32 5.98
C ILE A 288 21.90 -6.50 6.79
N ARG A 289 20.58 -6.64 6.81
CA ARG A 289 19.88 -7.78 7.43
C ARG A 289 18.85 -8.33 6.46
N VAL A 290 18.59 -9.62 6.56
CA VAL A 290 17.53 -10.28 5.78
C VAL A 290 16.59 -11.01 6.71
N GLY A 291 15.32 -11.18 6.32
CA GLY A 291 14.37 -11.85 7.19
C GLY A 291 12.95 -11.92 6.65
N GLY A 292 12.06 -12.44 7.49
CA GLY A 292 10.65 -12.66 7.16
C GLY A 292 9.71 -11.52 7.59
N SER A 293 10.21 -10.56 8.38
CA SER A 293 9.52 -9.32 8.78
C SER A 293 10.54 -8.29 9.28
N SER A 294 10.10 -7.06 9.54
CA SER A 294 10.93 -6.01 10.14
C SER A 294 11.46 -6.31 11.56
N THR A 295 11.00 -7.38 12.20
CA THR A 295 11.43 -7.81 13.56
C THR A 295 12.05 -9.21 13.60
N LYS A 296 11.92 -10.01 12.54
CA LYS A 296 12.53 -11.35 12.43
C LYS A 296 13.65 -11.29 11.40
N LEU A 297 14.81 -10.84 11.85
CA LEU A 297 15.98 -10.54 11.01
C LEU A 297 17.16 -11.42 11.37
N SER A 298 18.01 -11.69 10.38
CA SER A 298 19.32 -12.32 10.56
C SER A 298 20.28 -11.43 11.36
N ASP A 299 21.40 -12.01 11.76
CA ASP A 299 22.58 -11.23 12.16
C ASP A 299 23.00 -10.29 11.02
N PRO A 300 23.49 -9.08 11.36
CA PRO A 300 23.87 -8.10 10.37
C PRO A 300 25.19 -8.43 9.68
N VAL A 301 25.30 -8.05 8.40
CA VAL A 301 26.59 -7.90 7.70
C VAL A 301 26.81 -6.44 7.35
N SER A 302 28.04 -5.96 7.53
CA SER A 302 28.36 -4.54 7.36
C SER A 302 28.81 -4.22 5.93
N ILE A 303 28.42 -3.05 5.45
CA ILE A 303 28.96 -2.43 4.23
C ILE A 303 29.30 -0.96 4.52
N ARG A 304 30.34 -0.43 3.87
CA ARG A 304 30.72 0.98 3.97
C ARG A 304 30.50 1.72 2.68
N THR A 305 29.88 2.90 2.74
CA THR A 305 29.81 3.78 1.58
C THR A 305 31.04 4.67 1.50
N GLN A 306 31.50 4.94 0.28
CA GLN A 306 32.53 5.93 0.01
C GLN A 306 31.86 7.14 -0.67
N PRO A 307 32.22 8.37 -0.26
CA PRO A 307 31.59 9.57 -0.81
C PRO A 307 31.91 9.67 -2.31
N GLY A 308 30.89 9.99 -3.11
CA GLY A 308 31.03 10.40 -4.51
C GLY A 308 30.91 11.93 -4.66
N THR A 309 31.44 12.47 -5.75
CA THR A 309 31.26 13.89 -6.12
C THR A 309 29.77 14.21 -6.33
N PRO A 310 29.25 15.38 -5.91
CA PRO A 310 27.84 15.74 -6.13
C PRO A 310 27.48 15.74 -7.63
N MET A 311 26.33 15.15 -8.01
CA MET A 311 25.83 15.24 -9.39
C MET A 311 25.03 16.54 -9.58
N ASN A 312 25.48 17.42 -10.47
CA ASN A 312 24.75 18.64 -10.87
C ASN A 312 23.77 18.33 -12.02
N PHE A 313 22.49 18.67 -11.85
CA PHE A 313 21.49 18.68 -12.91
C PHE A 313 21.09 20.13 -13.24
N SER A 314 21.59 20.70 -14.36
CA SER A 314 21.17 22.04 -14.83
C SER A 314 21.00 22.06 -16.35
N GLY A 315 19.77 22.23 -16.84
CA GLY A 315 19.50 22.54 -18.25
C GLY A 315 18.01 22.57 -18.59
N ALA A 316 17.48 23.75 -18.93
CA ALA A 316 16.15 23.95 -19.49
C ALA A 316 16.24 24.86 -20.74
N PRO A 317 15.52 24.60 -21.87
CA PRO A 317 15.51 25.47 -23.04
C PRO A 317 14.30 26.41 -23.11
N SER A 318 14.49 27.57 -23.75
CA SER A 318 13.57 28.72 -23.88
C SER A 318 12.53 28.60 -24.99
N ALA A 319 11.33 29.17 -24.80
CA ALA A 319 10.27 29.25 -25.81
C ALA A 319 10.04 30.71 -26.30
N SER A 320 9.85 30.88 -27.62
CA SER A 320 9.45 32.14 -28.27
C SER A 320 7.94 32.12 -28.60
N GLY A 321 7.25 33.22 -28.31
CA GLY A 321 5.78 33.30 -28.29
C GLY A 321 5.09 33.74 -29.58
N ALA A 322 3.75 33.63 -29.56
CA ALA A 322 2.82 34.29 -30.46
C ALA A 322 1.50 34.62 -29.72
N ALA A 323 0.92 35.78 -30.02
CA ALA A 323 -0.16 36.46 -29.28
C ALA A 323 -1.58 35.90 -29.55
N PRO A 324 -2.56 36.13 -28.65
CA PRO A 324 -3.86 35.46 -28.67
C PRO A 324 -4.90 36.19 -29.53
N ARG A 325 -5.85 35.42 -30.09
CA ARG A 325 -7.09 35.96 -30.67
C ARG A 325 -8.25 35.77 -29.71
N LYS A 326 -8.94 36.88 -29.46
CA LYS A 326 -10.23 36.98 -28.79
C LYS A 326 -11.34 36.61 -29.77
N ASP A 327 -12.28 35.79 -29.31
CA ASP A 327 -13.73 35.86 -29.52
C ASP A 327 -14.34 34.45 -29.52
N ALA A 328 -15.26 34.22 -28.59
CA ALA A 328 -15.99 32.96 -28.43
C ALA A 328 -17.19 32.92 -29.38
N MET A 329 -17.43 31.75 -30.00
CA MET A 329 -18.68 31.46 -30.72
C MET A 329 -19.13 30.00 -30.51
N PRO A 330 -20.45 29.73 -30.67
CA PRO A 330 -21.17 28.67 -29.97
C PRO A 330 -21.15 27.32 -30.69
N LEU A 331 -21.55 26.28 -29.93
CA LEU A 331 -21.57 24.87 -30.33
C LEU A 331 -22.36 24.64 -31.62
N ALA A 332 -21.67 24.19 -32.67
CA ALA A 332 -22.25 23.81 -33.95
C ALA A 332 -22.38 22.28 -34.07
N GLU A 333 -23.45 21.84 -34.74
CA GLU A 333 -23.66 20.43 -35.09
C GLU A 333 -22.49 19.83 -35.91
N PRO A 334 -22.32 18.49 -35.87
CA PRO A 334 -21.10 17.83 -36.32
C PRO A 334 -20.88 18.08 -37.82
N LYS A 335 -19.84 18.85 -38.14
CA LYS A 335 -19.40 19.03 -39.52
C LYS A 335 -18.76 17.74 -40.03
N PRO A 336 -18.97 17.38 -41.31
CA PRO A 336 -18.26 16.25 -41.92
C PRO A 336 -16.75 16.48 -41.85
N LEU A 337 -16.02 15.43 -41.46
CA LEU A 337 -14.58 15.43 -41.24
C LEU A 337 -13.85 16.07 -42.44
N ARG A 338 -13.37 17.31 -42.24
CA ARG A 338 -12.43 17.93 -43.18
C ARG A 338 -11.14 17.10 -43.15
N LYS A 339 -10.67 16.65 -44.32
CA LYS A 339 -9.28 16.20 -44.48
C LYS A 339 -8.34 17.39 -44.28
N GLY A 340 -8.07 17.71 -43.02
CA GLY A 340 -7.09 18.73 -42.62
C GLY A 340 -5.66 18.24 -42.78
N LYS A 341 -4.71 19.18 -42.85
CA LYS A 341 -3.25 18.94 -42.83
C LYS A 341 -2.73 18.37 -41.50
N HIS A 342 -3.59 18.20 -40.50
CA HIS A 342 -3.22 17.77 -39.15
C HIS A 342 -3.67 16.32 -38.90
N PRO A 343 -2.90 15.55 -38.10
CA PRO A 343 -3.29 14.20 -37.73
C PRO A 343 -4.56 14.20 -36.88
N ASN A 344 -5.44 13.21 -37.08
CA ASN A 344 -6.53 12.93 -36.15
C ASN A 344 -5.95 12.25 -34.92
N VAL A 345 -5.97 12.91 -33.77
CA VAL A 345 -5.44 12.36 -32.52
C VAL A 345 -6.60 11.94 -31.62
N LEU A 346 -6.62 10.66 -31.24
CA LEU A 346 -7.50 10.14 -30.19
C LEU A 346 -6.71 10.06 -28.88
N PHE A 347 -7.11 10.83 -27.88
CA PHE A 347 -6.58 10.73 -26.53
C PHE A 347 -7.50 9.88 -25.66
N VAL A 348 -6.97 8.79 -25.10
CA VAL A 348 -7.69 7.91 -24.17
C VAL A 348 -7.05 8.05 -22.80
N ALA A 349 -7.79 8.58 -21.84
CA ALA A 349 -7.40 8.62 -20.44
C ALA A 349 -8.14 7.53 -19.66
N ILE A 350 -7.41 6.75 -18.88
CA ILE A 350 -7.96 5.72 -18.00
C ILE A 350 -7.62 6.12 -16.57
N ASP A 351 -8.65 6.42 -15.77
CA ASP A 351 -8.50 6.74 -14.35
C ASP A 351 -8.30 5.45 -13.54
N ASP A 352 -7.52 5.54 -12.46
CA ASP A 352 -7.26 4.43 -11.51
C ASP A 352 -6.63 3.15 -12.10
N LEU A 353 -5.98 3.25 -13.25
CA LEU A 353 -5.28 2.11 -13.85
C LEU A 353 -3.93 1.87 -13.14
N ARG A 354 -3.79 0.72 -12.48
CA ARG A 354 -2.50 0.28 -11.94
C ARG A 354 -1.54 -0.11 -13.09
N PRO A 355 -0.21 -0.03 -12.90
CA PRO A 355 0.78 -0.46 -13.91
C PRO A 355 0.86 -2.00 -14.06
N GLU A 356 -0.20 -2.73 -13.72
CA GLU A 356 -0.32 -4.18 -13.79
C GLU A 356 -0.94 -4.59 -15.14
N LEU A 357 -0.39 -4.10 -16.25
CA LEU A 357 -0.82 -4.51 -17.60
C LEU A 357 0.12 -5.59 -18.13
N GLY A 358 -0.41 -6.47 -19.00
CA GLY A 358 0.37 -7.50 -19.68
C GLY A 358 1.54 -6.90 -20.46
N THR A 359 1.33 -5.74 -21.10
CA THR A 359 2.39 -5.01 -21.80
C THR A 359 3.55 -4.64 -20.88
N TYR A 360 3.35 -4.38 -19.58
CA TYR A 360 4.45 -4.11 -18.65
C TYR A 360 5.12 -5.38 -18.09
N GLY A 361 4.87 -6.55 -18.70
CA GLY A 361 5.46 -7.83 -18.28
C GLY A 361 4.84 -8.39 -17.00
N THR A 362 3.62 -7.96 -16.64
CA THR A 362 2.94 -8.40 -15.42
C THR A 362 2.04 -9.62 -15.68
N LYS A 363 1.47 -10.20 -14.62
CA LYS A 363 0.63 -11.41 -14.71
C LYS A 363 -0.80 -11.14 -15.20
N CYS A 364 -1.16 -9.89 -15.44
CA CYS A 364 -2.49 -9.51 -15.90
C CYS A 364 -2.65 -9.80 -17.40
N ILE A 365 -3.77 -10.41 -17.79
CA ILE A 365 -4.07 -10.76 -19.18
C ILE A 365 -4.85 -9.60 -19.79
N THR A 366 -4.20 -8.73 -20.56
CA THR A 366 -4.81 -7.51 -21.13
C THR A 366 -4.71 -7.44 -22.66
N PRO A 367 -5.22 -8.45 -23.40
CA PRO A 367 -4.88 -8.69 -24.80
C PRO A 367 -5.19 -7.52 -25.74
N ASN A 368 -6.26 -6.76 -25.48
CA ASN A 368 -6.61 -5.59 -26.29
C ASN A 368 -5.71 -4.39 -26.01
N ILE A 369 -5.32 -4.18 -24.76
CA ILE A 369 -4.42 -3.09 -24.36
C ILE A 369 -2.99 -3.41 -24.79
N ASP A 370 -2.59 -4.68 -24.70
CA ASP A 370 -1.28 -5.16 -25.14
C ASP A 370 -1.13 -5.00 -26.65
N LYS A 371 -2.14 -5.41 -27.42
CA LYS A 371 -2.19 -5.20 -28.87
C LYS A 371 -2.14 -3.71 -29.22
N LEU A 372 -2.84 -2.84 -28.48
CA LEU A 372 -2.76 -1.40 -28.69
C LEU A 372 -1.34 -0.88 -28.43
N ALA A 373 -0.72 -1.31 -27.34
CA ALA A 373 0.64 -0.92 -26.96
C ALA A 373 1.69 -1.41 -27.98
N GLU A 374 1.54 -2.61 -28.55
CA GLU A 374 2.40 -3.17 -29.60
C GLU A 374 2.42 -2.31 -30.88
N THR A 375 1.31 -1.63 -31.17
CA THR A 375 1.20 -0.75 -32.35
C THR A 375 1.75 0.66 -32.11
N GLY A 376 2.18 0.98 -30.89
CA GLY A 376 2.57 2.33 -30.48
C GLY A 376 3.93 2.40 -29.79
N ILE A 377 4.19 3.56 -29.18
CA ILE A 377 5.35 3.76 -28.31
C ILE A 377 4.88 3.61 -26.86
N ARG A 378 5.46 2.66 -26.14
CA ARG A 378 5.24 2.48 -24.70
C ARG A 378 6.26 3.30 -23.92
N PHE A 379 5.79 4.00 -22.89
CA PHE A 379 6.65 4.69 -21.94
C PHE A 379 6.85 3.82 -20.69
N ASP A 380 8.03 3.23 -20.53
CA ASP A 380 8.34 2.41 -19.34
C ASP A 380 8.57 3.25 -18.07
N ARG A 381 8.76 4.56 -18.22
CA ARG A 381 8.97 5.51 -17.14
C ARG A 381 8.15 6.78 -17.40
N ALA A 382 6.96 6.82 -16.84
CA ALA A 382 6.09 7.99 -16.85
C ALA A 382 5.93 8.49 -15.41
N TYR A 383 6.33 9.73 -15.15
CA TYR A 383 6.25 10.33 -13.82
C TYR A 383 5.16 11.38 -13.80
N CYS A 384 4.29 11.28 -12.80
CA CYS A 384 3.36 12.35 -12.49
C CYS A 384 4.11 13.44 -11.72
N GLN A 385 4.02 14.69 -12.18
CA GLN A 385 4.74 15.81 -11.59
C GLN A 385 4.14 16.24 -10.24
N GLN A 386 2.90 15.85 -9.94
CA GLN A 386 2.23 16.10 -8.67
C GLN A 386 1.13 15.07 -8.42
N ALA A 387 1.05 14.51 -7.21
CA ALA A 387 0.13 13.44 -6.85
C ALA A 387 -1.35 13.87 -6.66
N VAL A 388 -1.75 15.04 -7.17
CA VAL A 388 -3.11 15.57 -7.05
C VAL A 388 -3.78 15.53 -8.42
N CYS A 389 -4.91 14.81 -8.55
CA CYS A 389 -5.55 14.51 -9.83
C CYS A 389 -5.87 15.75 -10.68
N GLY A 390 -6.36 16.82 -10.07
CA GLY A 390 -6.64 18.07 -10.79
C GLY A 390 -5.38 18.69 -11.39
N ALA A 391 -4.38 18.95 -10.54
CA ALA A 391 -3.12 19.55 -10.94
C ALA A 391 -2.34 18.72 -11.97
N SER A 392 -2.32 17.39 -11.84
CA SER A 392 -1.65 16.50 -12.79
C SER A 392 -2.33 16.51 -14.16
N ARG A 393 -3.67 16.52 -14.20
CA ARG A 393 -4.44 16.63 -15.44
C ARG A 393 -4.22 17.98 -16.11
N LEU A 394 -4.23 19.09 -15.37
CA LEU A 394 -3.93 20.40 -15.96
C LEU A 394 -2.50 20.44 -16.52
N SER A 395 -1.55 19.81 -15.83
CA SER A 395 -0.17 19.71 -16.30
C SER A 395 -0.05 18.90 -17.59
N LEU A 396 -0.70 17.74 -17.67
CA LEU A 396 -0.73 16.90 -18.86
C LEU A 396 -1.44 17.59 -20.03
N MET A 397 -2.60 18.21 -19.79
CA MET A 397 -3.40 18.84 -20.84
C MET A 397 -2.76 20.14 -21.34
N GLY A 398 -2.11 20.92 -20.46
CA GLY A 398 -1.50 22.20 -20.82
C GLY A 398 -0.02 22.11 -21.21
N GLY A 399 0.65 21.00 -20.91
CA GLY A 399 2.11 20.89 -21.08
C GLY A 399 2.93 21.78 -20.13
N LEU A 400 2.30 22.32 -19.08
CA LEU A 400 2.96 23.15 -18.07
C LEU A 400 3.17 22.38 -16.77
N TYR A 401 4.31 22.56 -16.12
CA TYR A 401 4.53 21.98 -14.80
C TYR A 401 3.55 22.53 -13.75
N PRO A 402 3.21 21.75 -12.70
CA PRO A 402 2.35 22.22 -11.60
C PRO A 402 2.84 23.52 -10.94
N THR A 403 4.15 23.74 -10.90
CA THR A 403 4.77 24.98 -10.41
C THR A 403 4.48 26.19 -11.29
N LEU A 404 4.27 25.98 -12.60
CA LEU A 404 3.90 27.02 -13.57
C LEU A 404 2.39 27.21 -13.60
N THR A 405 1.61 26.12 -13.57
CA THR A 405 0.14 26.23 -13.53
C THR A 405 -0.34 26.86 -12.21
N ARG A 406 0.45 26.72 -11.14
CA ARG A 406 0.11 27.07 -9.75
C ARG A 406 -1.14 26.34 -9.27
N GLU A 407 -1.46 25.20 -9.89
CA GLU A 407 -2.57 24.35 -9.48
C GLU A 407 -2.07 23.30 -8.50
N GLN A 408 -2.69 23.24 -7.33
CA GLN A 408 -2.37 22.28 -6.26
C GLN A 408 -3.60 21.53 -5.75
N SER A 409 -4.78 21.83 -6.28
CA SER A 409 -6.04 21.29 -5.83
C SER A 409 -6.55 20.16 -6.74
N PHE A 410 -7.50 19.40 -6.19
CA PHE A 410 -8.22 18.37 -6.90
C PHE A 410 -9.20 18.95 -7.93
N HIS A 411 -9.89 20.04 -7.56
CA HIS A 411 -10.85 20.74 -8.41
C HIS A 411 -10.21 21.93 -9.13
N VAL A 412 -9.73 21.68 -10.35
CA VAL A 412 -9.10 22.73 -11.17
C VAL A 412 -10.12 23.82 -11.50
N SER A 413 -9.87 25.03 -11.00
CA SER A 413 -10.73 26.21 -11.22
C SER A 413 -9.88 27.45 -11.51
N GLY A 414 -10.44 28.43 -12.22
CA GLY A 414 -9.74 29.69 -12.55
C GLY A 414 -8.43 29.53 -13.35
N TRP A 415 -8.15 28.34 -13.91
CA TRP A 415 -6.89 28.09 -14.62
C TRP A 415 -6.80 28.88 -15.93
N ARG A 416 -7.94 29.10 -16.60
CA ARG A 416 -8.01 29.95 -17.81
C ARG A 416 -7.78 31.43 -17.51
N GLU A 417 -8.09 31.89 -16.31
CA GLU A 417 -7.79 33.26 -15.90
C GLU A 417 -6.30 33.42 -15.60
N ARG A 418 -5.70 32.40 -14.97
CA ARG A 418 -4.26 32.35 -14.70
C ARG A 418 -3.42 32.15 -15.96
N HIS A 419 -3.94 31.39 -16.93
CA HIS A 419 -3.25 30.99 -18.16
C HIS A 419 -4.17 31.14 -19.39
N PRO A 420 -4.52 32.38 -19.79
CA PRO A 420 -5.50 32.63 -20.86
C PRO A 420 -5.05 32.13 -22.23
N ASP A 421 -3.73 32.09 -22.45
CA ASP A 421 -3.13 31.72 -23.74
C ASP A 421 -2.71 30.25 -23.80
N LEU A 422 -2.97 29.49 -22.74
CA LEU A 422 -2.61 28.07 -22.67
C LEU A 422 -3.50 27.25 -23.62
N VAL A 423 -2.90 26.83 -24.71
CA VAL A 423 -3.53 25.89 -25.64
C VAL A 423 -3.44 24.49 -25.04
N THR A 424 -4.59 23.97 -24.63
CA THR A 424 -4.68 22.59 -24.14
C THR A 424 -4.58 21.59 -25.28
N MET A 425 -4.18 20.35 -24.99
CA MET A 425 -4.02 19.27 -25.96
C MET A 425 -5.29 19.07 -26.82
N ASN A 426 -6.48 19.15 -26.22
CA ASN A 426 -7.74 19.06 -26.95
C ASN A 426 -8.01 20.27 -27.87
N GLN A 427 -7.48 21.45 -27.56
CA GLN A 427 -7.55 22.63 -28.45
C GLN A 427 -6.46 22.61 -29.54
N HIS A 428 -5.36 21.90 -29.30
CA HIS A 428 -4.29 21.76 -30.29
C HIS A 428 -4.66 20.78 -31.40
N PHE A 429 -5.41 19.72 -31.06
CA PHE A 429 -5.77 18.64 -31.98
C PHE A 429 -7.25 18.57 -32.37
N GLY A 430 -8.13 19.29 -31.68
CA GLY A 430 -9.56 19.43 -32.02
C GLY A 430 -9.84 20.77 -32.69
#